data_AF-A0AAU7DWT8-F1
#
_entry.id   AF-A0AAU7DWT8-F1
#
_cell.length_a   1.000
_cell.length_b   1.000
_cell.length_c   1.000
_cell.angle_alpha   90.00
_cell.angle_beta   90.00
_cell.angle_gamma   90.00
#
_symmetry.space_group_name_H-M   'P 1'
#
loop_
_entity.id
_entity.type
_entity.pdbx_description
1 polymer ?
#
loop_
_entity_poly.entity_id
_entity_poly.type
_entity_poly.pdbx_seq_one_letter_code
_entity_poly.pdbx_strand_id
1 'polypeptide(L)' 'MSVFRRKQKESATPGAKSKGLRFSERLLPVFGPAQVGDSTTPIRPTTGDEDAREEALELELVRKVGADGTTYLVSARDT' A
#
# COMPACT_ATOMS: atom_id res chain seq x y z
N MET A 1 -30.18 -20.14 -28.97
CA MET A 1 -29.30 -19.57 -27.93
C MET A 1 -27.91 -20.19 -28.08
N SER A 2 -26.94 -19.43 -28.59
CA SER A 2 -25.58 -19.91 -28.84
C SER A 2 -24.65 -19.53 -27.70
N VAL A 3 -24.04 -20.51 -27.06
CA VAL A 3 -23.11 -20.34 -25.93
C VAL A 3 -21.70 -20.16 -26.49
N PHE A 4 -21.14 -18.96 -26.38
CA PHE A 4 -19.74 -18.68 -26.71
C PHE A 4 -18.82 -19.30 -25.65
N ARG A 5 -18.23 -20.45 -25.97
CA ARG A 5 -17.19 -21.11 -25.17
C ARG A 5 -15.90 -20.30 -25.26
N ARG A 6 -15.64 -19.47 -24.25
CA ARG A 6 -14.37 -18.72 -24.09
C ARG A 6 -13.21 -19.73 -24.00
N LYS A 7 -12.30 -19.70 -24.97
CA LYS A 7 -11.05 -20.49 -24.97
C LYS A 7 -10.22 -20.07 -23.75
N GLN A 8 -10.05 -20.97 -22.79
CA GLN A 8 -9.09 -20.81 -21.70
C GLN A 8 -7.68 -20.76 -22.32
N LYS A 9 -6.92 -19.69 -22.05
CA LYS A 9 -5.51 -19.60 -22.41
C LYS A 9 -4.73 -20.55 -21.50
N GLU A 10 -4.05 -21.49 -22.12
CA GLU A 10 -3.12 -22.44 -21.52
C GLU A 10 -2.10 -21.75 -20.61
N SER A 11 -1.82 -22.46 -19.53
CA SER A 11 -0.89 -22.18 -18.44
C SER A 11 0.47 -21.64 -18.90
N ALA A 12 0.87 -20.53 -18.28
CA ALA A 12 2.23 -20.02 -18.32
C ALA A 12 3.24 -21.10 -17.88
N THR A 13 4.31 -21.24 -18.65
CA THR A 13 5.50 -22.03 -18.33
C THR A 13 6.05 -21.62 -16.97
N PRO A 14 6.40 -22.54 -16.05
CA PRO A 14 6.99 -22.19 -14.77
C PRO A 14 8.35 -21.55 -15.03
N GLY A 15 8.47 -20.24 -14.79
CA GLY A 15 9.75 -19.51 -14.86
C GLY A 15 9.81 -18.32 -15.83
N ALA A 16 8.78 -18.07 -16.64
CA ALA A 16 8.77 -16.88 -17.50
C ALA A 16 8.49 -15.60 -16.69
N LYS A 17 9.56 -14.88 -16.29
CA LYS A 17 9.44 -13.57 -15.63
C LYS A 17 8.72 -12.56 -16.53
N SER A 18 7.75 -11.84 -15.98
CA SER A 18 7.03 -10.79 -16.72
C SER A 18 7.98 -9.64 -17.12
N LYS A 19 7.64 -8.89 -18.17
CA LYS A 19 8.42 -7.71 -18.58
C LYS A 19 8.55 -6.68 -17.46
N GLY A 20 7.51 -6.52 -16.64
CA GLY A 20 7.52 -5.64 -15.46
C GLY A 20 8.51 -6.10 -14.39
N LEU A 21 8.56 -7.41 -14.10
CA LEU A 21 9.49 -7.98 -13.13
C LEU A 21 10.96 -7.80 -13.56
N ARG A 22 11.23 -7.96 -14.86
CA ARG A 22 12.57 -7.69 -15.43
C ARG A 22 12.99 -6.22 -15.35
N PHE A 23 12.03 -5.30 -15.41
CA PHE A 23 12.31 -3.86 -15.30
C PHE A 23 12.66 -3.48 -13.85
N SER A 24 11.88 -3.94 -12.88
CA SER A 24 12.16 -3.68 -11.46
C SER A 24 13.46 -4.35 -10.99
N GLU A 25 13.82 -5.52 -11.53
CA GLU A 25 15.11 -6.18 -11.26
C GLU A 25 16.34 -5.33 -11.60
N ARG A 26 16.24 -4.45 -12.62
CA ARG A 26 17.33 -3.54 -13.00
C ARG A 26 17.58 -2.43 -11.97
N LEU A 27 16.62 -2.16 -11.10
CA LEU A 27 16.70 -1.10 -10.09
C LEU A 27 17.27 -1.62 -8.75
N LEU A 28 17.28 -2.94 -8.54
CA LEU A 28 17.73 -3.57 -7.31
C LEU A 28 19.19 -3.25 -6.92
N PRO A 29 20.16 -3.07 -7.84
CA PRO A 29 21.52 -2.67 -7.45
C PRO A 29 21.62 -1.27 -6.84
N VAL A 30 20.64 -0.39 -7.09
CA VAL A 30 20.61 0.99 -6.58
C VAL A 30 19.77 1.10 -5.31
N PHE A 31 18.59 0.51 -5.30
CA PHE A 31 17.63 0.61 -4.18
C PHE A 31 17.72 -0.54 -3.18
N GLY A 32 18.58 -1.53 -3.44
CA GLY A 32 18.65 -2.76 -2.67
C GLY A 32 17.61 -3.80 -3.11
N PRO A 33 17.59 -4.97 -2.46
CA PRO A 33 16.61 -6.00 -2.74
C PRO A 33 15.19 -5.47 -2.52
N ALA A 34 14.22 -6.01 -3.27
CA ALA A 34 12.83 -5.68 -3.05
C ALA A 34 12.48 -5.99 -1.59
N GLN A 35 11.94 -5.00 -0.87
CA GLN A 35 11.42 -5.22 0.46
C GLN A 35 10.20 -6.13 0.34
N VAL A 36 10.34 -7.37 0.81
CA VAL A 36 9.24 -8.33 0.91
C VAL A 36 8.74 -8.23 2.35
N GLY A 37 7.76 -7.36 2.58
CA GLY A 37 7.19 -7.12 3.89
C GLY A 37 6.19 -5.97 3.85
N ASP A 38 5.30 -5.94 4.84
CA ASP A 38 4.43 -4.78 5.02
C ASP A 38 5.25 -3.61 5.58
N SER A 39 5.44 -2.58 4.76
CA SER A 39 6.22 -1.38 5.11
C SER A 39 5.59 -0.58 6.25
N THR A 40 4.33 -0.86 6.59
CA THR A 40 3.64 -0.23 7.72
C THR A 40 3.82 -1.01 9.02
N THR A 41 4.44 -2.19 8.97
CA THR A 41 4.71 -2.97 10.18
C THR A 41 5.78 -2.27 11.04
N PRO A 42 5.50 -2.01 12.33
CA PRO A 42 6.46 -1.43 13.24
C PRO A 42 7.76 -2.25 13.34
N ILE A 43 8.92 -1.58 13.32
CA ILE A 43 10.24 -2.23 13.47
C ILE A 43 10.42 -2.82 14.87
N ARG A 44 9.73 -2.24 15.86
CA ARG A 44 9.68 -2.67 17.25
C ARG A 44 8.22 -2.76 17.70
N PRO A 45 7.90 -3.56 18.73
CA PRO A 45 6.59 -3.50 19.35
C PRO A 45 6.24 -2.08 19.78
N THR A 46 5.00 -1.66 19.52
CA THR A 46 4.49 -0.37 19.99
C THR A 46 4.44 -0.37 21.51
N THR A 47 4.82 0.76 22.11
CA THR A 47 4.72 0.96 23.56
C THR A 47 3.31 1.41 23.95
N GLY A 48 2.90 1.17 25.20
CA GLY A 48 1.57 1.61 25.66
C GLY A 48 1.34 3.13 25.58
N ASP A 49 2.41 3.92 25.73
CA ASP A 49 2.35 5.39 25.57
C ASP A 49 2.15 5.78 24.10
N GLU A 50 2.72 5.03 23.15
CA GLU A 50 2.52 5.25 21.72
C GLU A 50 1.11 4.84 21.29
N ASP A 51 0.59 3.72 21.81
CA ASP A 51 -0.80 3.28 21.55
C ASP A 51 -1.80 4.32 22.07
N ALA A 52 -1.64 4.76 23.32
CA ALA A 52 -2.51 5.79 23.91
C ALA A 52 -2.47 7.11 23.13
N ARG A 53 -1.30 7.47 22.57
CA ARG A 53 -1.16 8.65 21.72
C ARG A 53 -1.87 8.47 20.38
N GLU A 54 -1.76 7.30 19.75
CA GLU A 54 -2.44 7.02 18.49
C GLU A 54 -3.96 7.09 18.67
N GLU A 55 -4.49 6.45 19.72
CA GLU A 55 -5.92 6.53 20.06
C GLU A 55 -6.37 7.98 20.26
N ALA A 56 -5.57 8.81 20.94
CA ALA A 56 -5.88 10.22 21.10
C ALA A 56 -5.91 10.97 19.76
N LEU A 57 -4.96 10.70 18.86
CA LEU A 57 -4.91 11.33 17.54
C LEU A 57 -6.10 10.93 16.66
N GLU A 58 -6.50 9.65 16.68
CA GLU A 58 -7.67 9.16 15.94
C GLU A 58 -8.97 9.81 16.40
N LEU A 59 -9.09 10.09 17.70
CA LEU A 59 -10.25 10.76 18.27
C LEU A 59 -10.24 12.28 18.03
N GLU A 60 -9.06 12.90 18.01
CA GLU A 60 -8.93 14.35 17.97
C GLU A 60 -8.81 14.94 16.56
N LEU A 61 -8.42 14.14 15.55
CA LEU A 61 -8.13 14.63 14.20
C LEU A 61 -9.07 14.05 13.14
N VAL A 62 -9.60 14.92 12.28
CA VAL A 62 -10.42 14.55 11.14
C VAL A 62 -9.72 14.94 9.84
N ARG A 63 -9.78 14.05 8.85
CA ARG A 63 -9.26 14.31 7.51
C ARG A 63 -10.20 15.23 6.73
N LYS A 64 -9.66 16.33 6.20
CA LYS A 64 -10.33 17.22 5.23
C LYS A 64 -9.59 17.29 3.91
N VAL A 65 -10.36 17.59 2.85
CA VAL A 65 -9.85 17.81 1.49
C VAL A 65 -10.10 19.27 1.13
N GLY A 66 -9.04 19.98 0.77
CA GLY A 66 -9.07 21.37 0.33
C GLY A 66 -9.64 21.51 -1.08
N ALA A 67 -9.96 22.75 -1.46
CA ALA A 67 -10.46 23.06 -2.80
C ALA A 67 -9.44 22.78 -3.91
N ASP A 68 -8.15 22.76 -3.55
CA ASP A 68 -7.01 22.40 -4.40
C ASP A 68 -6.79 20.88 -4.49
N GLY A 69 -7.59 20.07 -3.77
CA GLY A 69 -7.44 18.63 -3.67
C GLY A 69 -6.43 18.19 -2.60
N THR A 70 -5.78 19.10 -1.89
CA THR A 70 -4.81 18.77 -0.84
C THR A 70 -5.54 18.17 0.36
N THR A 71 -5.05 17.05 0.86
CA THR A 71 -5.55 16.44 2.10
C THR A 71 -4.79 16.98 3.30
N TYR A 72 -5.51 17.38 4.35
CA TYR A 72 -4.92 17.78 5.63
C TYR A 72 -5.77 17.26 6.80
N LEU A 73 -5.15 17.20 7.99
CA LEU A 73 -5.85 16.87 9.23
C LEU A 73 -6.22 18.17 9.96
N VAL A 74 -7.43 18.23 10.50
CA VAL A 74 -7.90 19.32 11.35
C VAL A 74 -8.35 18.76 12.68
N SER A 75 -8.31 19.58 13.73
CA SER A 75 -8.92 19.18 14.99
C SER A 75 -10.43 18.98 14.79
N ALA A 76 -10.97 17.89 15.34
CA ALA A 76 -12.41 17.62 15.40
C ALA A 76 -13.18 18.73 16.16
N ARG A 77 -12.49 19.53 16.98
CA ARG A 77 -13.08 20.66 17.71
C ARG A 77 -13.19 21.93 16.87
N ASP A 78 -12.51 21.99 15.74
CA ASP A 78 -12.47 23.14 14.83
C ASP A 78 -13.37 22.96 13.59
N THR A 79 -14.14 21.87 13.53
CA THR A 79 -15.07 21.52 12.45
C THR A 79 -16.52 21.71 12.83
#